data_AF-A0A2U2PGC1-F1
#
_entry.id   AF-A0A2U2PGC1-F1
#
_cell.length_a   1.000
_cell.length_b   1.000
_cell.length_c   1.000
_cell.angle_alpha   90.00
_cell.angle_beta   90.00
_cell.angle_gamma   90.00
#
_symmetry.space_group_name_H-M   'P 1'
#
loop_
_entity.id
_entity.type
_entity.pdbx_description
1 polymer ?
#
loop_
_entity_poly.entity_id
_entity_poly.type
_entity_poly.pdbx_seq_one_letter_code
_entity_poly.pdbx_strand_id
1 'polypeptide(L)'
;MITRVVKMTFRPEKAEEFLHIFYETQRVIIHQFEGCEKLDLLCDSKNPDQYFTLSYWRSEEDLENYRSSEYFKKTWPTVRALFSERAQAWTLLPQ
;
A
#
# COMPACT_ATOMS: atom_id res chain seq x y z
N MET A 1 8.75 -1.59 15.80
CA MET A 1 7.64 -1.00 15.03
C MET A 1 8.19 -0.14 13.92
N ILE A 2 7.67 -0.29 12.71
CA ILE A 2 8.06 0.46 11.53
C ILE A 2 6.81 1.01 10.82
N THR A 3 6.97 2.08 10.06
CA THR A 3 5.93 2.59 9.17
C THR A 3 6.39 2.47 7.73
N ARG A 4 5.62 1.77 6.89
CA ARG A 4 5.85 1.69 5.45
C ARG A 4 4.96 2.72 4.75
N VAL A 5 5.61 3.68 4.09
CA VAL A 5 4.97 4.69 3.27
C VAL A 5 5.16 4.32 1.80
N VAL A 6 4.08 4.29 1.02
CA VAL A 6 4.14 4.12 -0.44
C VAL A 6 3.42 5.28 -1.11
N LYS A 7 4.13 6.03 -1.93
CA LYS A 7 3.56 7.04 -2.83
C LYS A 7 3.24 6.39 -4.18
N MET A 8 2.01 6.56 -4.64
CA MET A 8 1.51 6.02 -5.91
C MET A 8 0.85 7.14 -6.70
N THR A 9 1.23 7.28 -7.97
CA THR A 9 0.56 8.21 -8.90
C THR A 9 -0.17 7.36 -9.94
N PHE A 10 -1.49 7.48 -9.99
CA PHE A 10 -2.36 6.71 -10.88
C PHE A 10 -2.64 7.46 -12.19
N ARG A 11 -3.10 6.74 -13.20
CA ARG A 11 -3.78 7.37 -14.34
C ARG A 11 -5.17 7.84 -13.87
N PRO A 12 -5.66 9.02 -14.32
CA PRO A 12 -6.92 9.58 -13.84
C PRO A 12 -8.10 8.62 -13.92
N GLU A 13 -8.21 7.89 -15.02
CA GLU A 13 -9.27 6.91 -15.28
C GLU A 13 -9.13 5.59 -14.48
N LYS A 14 -8.06 5.43 -13.71
CA LYS A 14 -7.72 4.22 -12.95
C LYS A 14 -7.76 4.39 -11.43
N ALA A 15 -7.97 5.61 -10.93
CA ALA A 15 -8.03 5.87 -9.50
C ALA A 15 -9.18 5.11 -8.81
N GLU A 16 -10.36 5.06 -9.41
CA GLU A 16 -11.52 4.33 -8.86
C GLU A 16 -11.26 2.82 -8.81
N GLU A 17 -10.69 2.24 -9.88
CA GLU A 17 -10.28 0.82 -9.93
C GLU A 17 -9.29 0.49 -8.80
N PHE A 18 -8.33 1.39 -8.54
CA PHE A 18 -7.41 1.23 -7.42
C PHE A 18 -8.11 1.25 -6.07
N LEU A 19 -9.06 2.15 -5.84
CA LEU A 19 -9.78 2.24 -4.56
C LEU A 19 -10.50 0.92 -4.23
N HIS A 20 -11.14 0.30 -5.21
CA HIS A 20 -11.76 -1.02 -5.04
C HIS A 20 -10.73 -2.08 -4.62
N ILE A 21 -9.61 -2.19 -5.34
CA ILE A 21 -8.54 -3.13 -5.02
C ILE A 21 -7.96 -2.85 -3.62
N PHE A 22 -7.79 -1.57 -3.26
CA PHE A 22 -7.23 -1.17 -1.99
C PHE A 22 -8.12 -1.61 -0.82
N TYR A 23 -9.43 -1.35 -0.85
CA TYR A 23 -10.30 -1.70 0.28
C TYR A 23 -10.42 -3.22 0.48
N GLU A 24 -10.40 -4.01 -0.59
CA GLU A 24 -10.29 -5.47 -0.49
C GLU A 24 -8.96 -5.88 0.14
N THR A 25 -7.87 -5.31 -0.35
CA THR A 25 -6.50 -5.57 0.12
C THR A 25 -6.31 -5.19 1.58
N GLN A 26 -6.86 -4.05 2.01
CA GLN A 26 -6.77 -3.55 3.37
C GLN A 26 -7.40 -4.52 4.37
N ARG A 27 -8.59 -5.04 4.05
CA ARG A 27 -9.27 -6.04 4.89
C ARG A 27 -8.43 -7.30 5.01
N VAL A 28 -7.84 -7.77 3.92
CA VAL A 28 -6.98 -8.96 3.93
C VAL A 28 -5.73 -8.73 4.77
N ILE A 29 -5.01 -7.62 4.55
CA ILE A 29 -3.77 -7.29 5.27
C ILE A 29 -3.99 -7.27 6.78
N ILE A 30 -4.98 -6.49 7.24
CA ILE A 30 -5.21 -6.26 8.67
C ILE A 30 -5.64 -7.54 9.41
N HIS A 31 -6.30 -8.48 8.73
CA HIS A 31 -6.84 -9.69 9.38
C HIS A 31 -5.99 -10.95 9.17
N GLN A 32 -5.25 -11.05 8.07
CA GLN A 32 -4.55 -12.27 7.68
C GLN A 32 -3.03 -12.20 7.85
N PHE A 33 -2.46 -11.00 7.91
CA PHE A 33 -1.01 -10.84 8.01
C PHE A 33 -0.64 -10.41 9.42
N GLU A 34 0.07 -11.31 10.11
CA GLU A 34 0.59 -11.04 11.43
C GLU A 34 1.50 -9.80 11.42
N GLY A 35 1.42 -9.03 12.49
CA GLY A 35 2.26 -7.86 12.69
C GLY A 35 1.81 -6.59 11.97
N CYS A 36 0.84 -6.63 11.04
CA CYS A 36 0.22 -5.41 10.51
C CYS A 36 -0.85 -4.88 11.48
N GLU A 37 -0.63 -3.70 12.03
CA GLU A 37 -1.52 -3.13 13.05
C GLU A 37 -2.52 -2.14 12.46
N LYS A 38 -2.15 -1.49 11.35
CA LYS A 38 -2.99 -0.49 10.69
C LYS A 38 -2.52 -0.27 9.25
N LEU A 39 -3.46 0.05 8.36
CA LEU A 39 -3.21 0.51 6.99
C LEU A 39 -4.14 1.68 6.66
N ASP A 40 -3.59 2.85 6.45
CA ASP A 40 -4.31 4.06 6.04
C ASP A 40 -4.08 4.37 4.56
N LEU A 41 -5.10 4.95 3.92
CA LEU A 41 -5.03 5.53 2.59
C LEU A 41 -5.24 7.03 2.67
N LEU A 42 -4.38 7.78 2.00
CA LEU A 42 -4.45 9.23 1.88
C LEU A 42 -4.40 9.59 0.39
N CYS A 43 -5.07 10.69 0.03
CA CYS A 43 -4.96 11.31 -1.29
C CYS A 43 -4.31 12.69 -1.13
N ASP A 44 -3.47 13.09 -2.08
CA ASP A 44 -2.83 14.39 -2.07
C ASP A 44 -3.86 15.51 -2.29
N SER A 45 -3.80 16.53 -1.43
CA SER A 45 -4.75 17.66 -1.50
C SER A 45 -4.67 18.50 -2.78
N LYS A 46 -3.57 18.41 -3.54
CA LYS A 46 -3.30 19.19 -4.75
C LYS A 46 -3.33 18.33 -6.01
N ASN A 47 -3.15 17.02 -5.87
CA ASN A 47 -3.16 16.07 -6.98
C ASN A 47 -4.09 14.88 -6.69
N PRO A 48 -5.31 14.84 -7.25
CA PRO A 48 -6.29 13.79 -6.96
C PRO A 48 -5.86 12.40 -7.42
N ASP A 49 -4.88 12.31 -8.32
CA ASP A 49 -4.37 11.03 -8.84
C ASP A 49 -3.20 10.49 -8.00
N GLN A 50 -2.74 11.25 -6.99
CA GLN A 50 -1.62 10.87 -6.14
C GLN A 50 -2.13 10.39 -4.78
N TYR A 51 -1.86 9.13 -4.49
CA TYR A 51 -2.24 8.48 -3.24
C TYR A 51 -1.02 8.05 -2.44
N PHE A 52 -1.24 7.92 -1.14
CA PHE A 52 -0.26 7.41 -0.20
C PHE A 52 -0.88 6.32 0.65
N THR A 53 -0.16 5.22 0.84
CA THR A 53 -0.51 4.25 1.87
C THR A 53 0.49 4.33 3.01
N LEU A 54 -0.04 4.32 4.23
CA LEU A 54 0.73 4.25 5.46
C LEU A 54 0.35 2.95 6.15
N SER A 55 1.27 1.99 6.22
CA SER A 55 1.06 0.75 6.98
C SER A 55 2.01 0.67 8.16
N TYR A 56 1.49 0.18 9.28
CA TYR A 56 2.17 0.11 10.56
C TYR A 56 2.43 -1.35 10.89
N TRP A 57 3.70 -1.69 11.07
CA TRP A 57 4.14 -3.07 11.27
C TRP A 57 4.93 -3.20 12.57
N ARG A 58 4.76 -4.32 13.28
CA ARG A 58 5.51 -4.60 14.52
C ARG A 58 7.00 -4.72 14.27
N SER A 59 7.40 -5.38 13.17
CA SER A 59 8.79 -5.55 12.75
C SER A 59 8.97 -5.44 11.23
N GLU A 60 10.22 -5.38 10.77
CA GLU A 60 10.55 -5.48 9.35
C GLU A 60 10.33 -6.89 8.78
N GLU A 61 10.48 -7.92 9.61
CA GLU A 61 10.20 -9.30 9.24
C GLU A 61 8.71 -9.50 8.89
N ASP A 62 7.79 -8.94 9.68
CA ASP A 62 6.35 -9.00 9.40
C ASP A 62 6.01 -8.37 8.04
N LEU A 63 6.63 -7.21 7.74
CA LEU A 63 6.46 -6.52 6.47
C LEU A 63 6.99 -7.35 5.29
N GLU A 64 8.16 -7.98 5.42
CA GLU A 64 8.73 -8.80 4.35
C GLU A 64 7.99 -10.13 4.17
N ASN A 65 7.44 -10.71 5.24
CA ASN A 65 6.53 -11.86 5.15
C ASN A 65 5.29 -11.52 4.31
N TYR A 66 4.70 -10.33 4.51
CA TYR A 66 3.61 -9.85 3.64
C TYR A 66 4.09 -9.63 2.20
N ARG A 67 5.22 -8.95 1.98
CA ARG A 67 5.74 -8.63 0.63
C ARG A 67 6.16 -9.87 -0.17
N SER A 68 6.59 -10.92 0.49
CA SER A 68 6.95 -12.20 -0.12
C SER A 68 5.76 -13.16 -0.32
N SER A 69 4.59 -12.82 0.23
CA SER A 69 3.39 -13.63 0.14
C SER A 69 2.84 -13.75 -1.28
N GLU A 70 2.15 -14.86 -1.54
CA GLU A 70 1.45 -15.09 -2.81
C GLU A 70 0.34 -14.06 -3.06
N TYR A 71 -0.29 -13.57 -1.99
CA TYR A 71 -1.27 -12.49 -2.09
C TYR A 71 -0.64 -11.22 -2.65
N PHE A 72 0.50 -10.78 -2.09
CA PHE A 72 1.19 -9.59 -2.58
C PHE A 72 1.69 -9.78 -4.02
N LYS A 73 2.29 -10.93 -4.33
CA LYS A 73 2.76 -11.25 -5.69
C LYS A 73 1.64 -11.25 -6.73
N LYS A 74 0.41 -11.59 -6.35
CA LYS A 74 -0.77 -11.56 -7.22
C LYS A 74 -1.35 -10.15 -7.36
N THR A 75 -1.51 -9.43 -6.27
CA THR A 75 -2.23 -8.14 -6.26
C THR A 75 -1.37 -6.96 -6.70
N TRP A 76 -0.10 -6.92 -6.28
CA TRP A 76 0.78 -5.78 -6.55
C TRP A 76 1.03 -5.52 -8.05
N PRO A 77 1.23 -6.54 -8.92
CA PRO A 77 1.32 -6.30 -10.37
C PRO A 77 0.08 -5.63 -10.97
N THR A 78 -1.12 -6.01 -10.51
CA THR A 78 -2.38 -5.39 -10.94
C THR A 78 -2.42 -3.91 -10.59
N VAL A 79 -2.10 -3.57 -9.33
CA VAL A 79 -2.04 -2.17 -8.88
C VAL A 79 -0.98 -1.37 -9.65
N ARG A 80 0.21 -1.95 -9.86
CA ARG A 80 1.29 -1.29 -10.60
C ARG A 80 0.91 -0.96 -12.05
N ALA A 81 0.09 -1.78 -12.70
CA ALA A 81 -0.36 -1.53 -14.07
C ALA A 81 -1.24 -0.28 -14.20
N LEU A 82 -1.81 0.20 -13.09
CA LEU A 82 -2.66 1.38 -13.02
C LEU A 82 -1.87 2.70 -12.90
N PHE A 83 -0.56 2.63 -12.66
CA PHE A 83 0.25 3.80 -12.41
C PHE A 83 0.54 4.62 -13.67
N SER A 84 0.57 5.94 -13.50
CA SER A 84 1.14 6.90 -14.46
C SER A 84 2.63 7.13 -14.22
N GLU A 85 3.10 6.93 -12.98
CA GLU A 85 4.51 7.07 -12.58
C GLU A 85 4.99 5.88 -11.74
N ARG A 86 6.29 5.67 -11.67
CA ARG A 86 6.85 4.63 -10.80
C ARG A 86 6.59 4.98 -9.32
N ALA A 87 5.93 4.07 -8.60
CA ALA A 87 5.72 4.22 -7.17
C ALA A 87 7.04 4.30 -6.40
N GLN A 88 7.02 5.10 -5.33
CA GLN A 88 8.15 5.30 -4.42
C GLN A 88 7.75 4.82 -3.03
N ALA A 89 8.71 4.30 -2.26
CA ALA A 89 8.36 3.74 -0.97
C ALA A 89 9.51 3.80 0.04
N TRP A 90 9.15 4.03 1.31
CA TRP A 90 10.06 4.22 2.43
C TRP A 90 9.64 3.38 3.61
N THR A 91 10.60 2.78 4.30
CA THR A 91 10.40 2.17 5.61
C THR A 91 11.01 3.10 6.65
N LEU A 92 10.19 3.59 7.58
CA LEU A 92 10.54 4.63 8.54
C LEU A 92 10.48 4.09 9.96
N LEU A 93 11.37 4.61 10.81
CA LEU A 93 11.37 4.37 12.25
C LEU A 93 10.72 5.57 12.97
N PRO A 94 9.97 5.33 14.06
CA PRO A 94 9.56 6.42 14.96
C PRO A 94 10.79 7.07 15.60
N GLN A 95 10.69 8.37 15.91
CA GLN A 95 11.69 9.14 16.67
C GLN A 95 11.18 9.39 18.09
#